data_AF-A0A9P1D511-F1
#
_entry.id   AF-A0A9P1D511-F1
#
_cell.length_a   1.000
_cell.length_b   1.000
_cell.length_c   1.000
_cell.angle_alpha   90.00
_cell.angle_beta   90.00
_cell.angle_gamma   90.00
#
_symmetry.space_group_name_H-M   'P 1'
#
loop_
_entity.id
_entity.type
_entity.pdbx_description
1 polymer ?
#
loop_
_entity_poly.entity_id
_entity_poly.type
_entity_poly.pdbx_seq_one_letter_code
_entity_poly.pdbx_strand_id
1 'polypeptide(L)'
;MRADMEKAADSERTLKLLEVFAVNSVATPRGGSGLYLRCSRANHSCRPNGFFRVSKDGHLALVARRAISAGEEVTISYLPESELLQPLARRQRSLTRFGFQCRCERCCADDLRSFRCTCQALVEYRDGGWQCDCGLRYSEEEIQQVEDWV
;
A
#
# COMPACT_ATOMS: atom_id res chain seq x y z
N MET A 1 -33.80 -27.05 13.43
CA MET A 1 -34.08 -26.10 12.33
C MET A 1 -33.91 -24.63 12.74
N ARG A 2 -34.70 -24.07 13.68
CA ARG A 2 -34.53 -22.66 14.12
C ARG A 2 -33.18 -22.37 14.80
N ALA A 3 -32.76 -23.22 15.73
CA ALA A 3 -31.47 -23.10 16.41
C ALA A 3 -30.26 -23.30 15.47
N ASP A 4 -30.42 -24.11 14.41
CA ASP A 4 -29.39 -24.33 13.39
C ASP A 4 -29.28 -23.12 12.45
N MET A 5 -30.41 -22.49 12.12
CA MET A 5 -30.45 -21.22 11.37
C MET A 5 -29.88 -20.06 12.20
N GLU A 6 -30.12 -20.00 13.51
CA GLU A 6 -29.51 -19.01 14.40
C GLU A 6 -28.00 -19.20 14.53
N LYS A 7 -27.51 -20.44 14.68
CA LYS A 7 -26.06 -20.73 14.68
C LYS A 7 -25.40 -20.41 13.34
N ALA A 8 -26.07 -20.71 12.23
CA ALA A 8 -25.57 -20.38 10.90
C ALA A 8 -25.49 -18.85 10.68
N ALA A 9 -26.53 -18.11 11.11
CA ALA A 9 -26.53 -16.65 11.07
C ALA A 9 -25.46 -16.03 12.00
N ASP A 10 -25.20 -16.64 13.15
CA ASP A 10 -24.13 -16.24 14.08
C ASP A 10 -22.74 -16.49 13.48
N SER A 11 -22.58 -17.59 12.76
CA SER A 11 -21.34 -17.94 12.04
C SER A 11 -21.07 -16.96 10.90
N GLU A 12 -22.08 -16.61 10.11
CA GLU A 12 -21.97 -15.63 9.01
C GLU A 12 -21.58 -14.23 9.52
N ARG A 13 -22.22 -13.78 10.61
CA ARG A 13 -21.87 -12.49 11.25
C ARG A 13 -20.45 -12.49 11.78
N THR A 14 -20.02 -13.59 12.38
CA THR A 14 -18.66 -13.75 12.89
C THR A 14 -17.65 -13.68 11.76
N LEU A 15 -17.86 -14.41 10.66
CA LEU A 15 -16.99 -14.37 9.49
C LEU A 15 -16.90 -12.95 8.90
N LYS A 16 -18.03 -12.28 8.75
CA LYS A 16 -18.06 -10.89 8.25
C LYS A 16 -17.29 -9.93 9.15
N LEU A 17 -17.37 -10.09 10.47
CA LEU A 17 -16.60 -9.27 11.40
C LEU A 17 -15.09 -9.53 11.25
N LEU A 18 -14.69 -10.80 11.08
CA LEU A 18 -13.30 -11.16 10.85
C LEU A 18 -12.76 -10.56 9.55
N GLU A 19 -13.55 -10.56 8.48
CA GLU A 19 -13.19 -9.91 7.21
C GLU A 19 -13.03 -8.40 7.37
N VAL A 20 -13.97 -7.73 8.05
CA VAL A 20 -13.85 -6.29 8.37
C VAL A 20 -12.58 -6.03 9.17
N PHE A 21 -12.31 -6.85 10.18
CA PHE A 21 -11.14 -6.70 11.05
C PHE A 21 -9.84 -6.91 10.27
N ALA A 22 -9.77 -7.90 9.38
CA ALA A 22 -8.58 -8.23 8.60
C ALA A 22 -8.08 -7.07 7.73
N VAL A 23 -9.00 -6.24 7.21
CA VAL A 23 -8.67 -5.15 6.28
C VAL A 23 -8.80 -3.74 6.86
N ASN A 24 -9.38 -3.58 8.05
CA ASN A 24 -9.57 -2.26 8.68
C ASN A 24 -8.90 -2.08 10.05
N SER A 25 -8.37 -3.16 10.64
CA SER A 25 -7.75 -3.06 11.96
C SER A 25 -6.37 -2.40 11.90
N VAL A 26 -6.02 -1.68 12.97
CA VAL A 26 -4.73 -1.01 13.13
C VAL A 26 -4.06 -1.55 14.39
N ALA A 27 -2.79 -1.96 14.27
CA ALA A 27 -2.00 -2.45 15.39
C ALA A 27 -1.85 -1.36 16.48
N THR A 28 -1.94 -1.77 17.75
CA THR A 28 -1.84 -0.87 18.89
C THR A 28 -0.54 -1.11 19.68
N PRO A 29 0.02 -0.06 20.33
CA PRO A 29 1.26 -0.21 21.10
C PRO A 29 1.16 -1.14 22.32
N ARG A 30 -0.04 -1.50 22.78
CA ARG A 30 -0.26 -2.39 23.93
C ARG A 30 -0.36 -3.87 23.55
N GLY A 31 -0.16 -4.19 22.28
CA GLY A 31 -0.43 -5.52 21.73
C GLY A 31 -1.88 -5.64 21.25
N GLY A 32 -2.09 -6.35 20.15
CA GLY A 32 -3.39 -6.47 19.47
C GLY A 32 -3.70 -5.30 18.52
N SER A 33 -4.91 -5.31 17.95
CA SER A 33 -5.36 -4.34 16.94
C SER A 33 -6.74 -3.77 17.28
N GLY A 34 -6.98 -2.53 16.86
CA GLY A 34 -8.24 -1.81 17.07
C GLY A 34 -8.94 -1.43 15.77
N LEU A 35 -10.27 -1.30 15.82
CA LEU A 35 -11.08 -0.74 14.73
C LEU A 35 -11.42 0.72 15.01
N TYR A 36 -11.13 1.60 14.04
CA TYR A 36 -11.29 3.04 14.18
C TYR A 36 -12.21 3.59 13.09
N LEU A 37 -13.53 3.48 13.30
CA LEU A 37 -14.56 3.70 12.28
C LEU A 37 -14.39 4.96 11.41
N ARG A 38 -13.98 6.10 11.99
CA ARG A 38 -13.75 7.33 11.22
C ARG A 38 -12.49 7.26 10.36
N CYS A 39 -11.43 6.67 10.89
CA CYS A 39 -10.13 6.61 10.22
C CYS A 39 -10.08 5.47 9.19
N SER A 40 -10.84 4.39 9.39
CA SER A 40 -11.00 3.30 8.40
C SER A 40 -11.62 3.76 7.06
N ARG A 41 -12.09 5.01 6.97
CA ARG A 41 -12.60 5.61 5.72
C ARG A 41 -11.49 6.21 4.84
N ALA A 42 -10.28 6.39 5.37
CA ALA A 42 -9.18 6.97 4.61
C ALA A 42 -8.65 5.95 3.60
N ASN A 43 -8.63 6.31 2.32
CA ASN A 43 -8.15 5.45 1.25
C ASN A 43 -6.62 5.35 1.21
N HIS A 44 -6.13 4.35 0.48
CA HIS A 44 -4.71 4.15 0.26
C HIS A 44 -4.12 5.10 -0.78
N SER A 45 -2.91 5.60 -0.52
CA SER A 45 -1.99 6.10 -1.53
C SER A 45 -0.55 5.66 -1.20
N CYS A 46 0.25 5.30 -2.21
CA CYS A 46 1.69 5.07 -2.04
C CYS A 46 2.49 6.37 -1.86
N ARG A 47 1.84 7.53 -2.00
CA ARG A 47 2.33 8.88 -1.68
C ARG A 47 1.27 9.59 -0.83
N PRO A 48 1.06 9.14 0.42
CA PRO A 48 -0.06 9.60 1.23
C PRO A 48 0.16 11.03 1.73
N ASN A 49 -0.92 11.76 1.94
CA ASN A 49 -0.89 13.09 2.56
C ASN A 49 -1.22 13.07 4.06
N GLY A 50 -1.56 11.91 4.62
CA GLY A 50 -1.75 11.68 6.06
C GLY A 50 -1.05 10.43 6.57
N PHE A 51 -1.05 10.27 7.90
CA PHE A 51 -0.63 9.04 8.58
C PHE A 51 -1.37 8.85 9.90
N PHE A 52 -1.43 7.60 10.35
CA PHE A 52 -1.96 7.26 11.66
C PHE A 52 -0.87 7.36 12.72
N ARG A 53 -1.20 8.04 13.82
CA ARG A 53 -0.43 8.05 15.05
C ARG A 53 -1.28 7.45 16.15
N VAL A 54 -0.91 6.28 16.64
CA VAL A 54 -1.60 5.61 17.75
C VAL A 54 -0.89 5.95 19.06
N SER A 55 -1.64 6.47 20.03
CA SER A 55 -1.12 6.77 21.37
C SER A 55 -0.85 5.48 22.16
N LYS A 56 -0.12 5.60 23.26
CA LYS A 56 0.10 4.49 24.20
C LYS A 56 -1.22 3.92 24.75
N ASP A 57 -2.28 4.71 24.78
CA ASP A 57 -3.61 4.31 25.27
C ASP A 57 -4.52 3.79 24.15
N GLY A 58 -4.00 3.65 22.93
CA GLY A 58 -4.77 3.13 21.79
C GLY A 58 -5.65 4.18 21.12
N HIS A 59 -5.50 5.48 21.40
CA HIS A 59 -6.18 6.52 20.64
C HIS A 59 -5.47 6.75 19.30
N LEU A 60 -6.22 6.70 18.20
CA LEU A 60 -5.69 6.93 16.87
C LEU A 60 -5.98 8.37 16.43
N ALA A 61 -4.92 9.07 16.02
CA ALA A 61 -4.99 10.36 15.35
C ALA A 61 -4.57 10.22 13.89
N LEU A 62 -5.36 10.78 12.98
CA LEU A 62 -4.96 10.98 11.58
C LEU A 62 -4.30 12.36 11.48
N VAL A 63 -3.01 12.36 11.12
CA VAL A 63 -2.16 13.56 11.12
C VAL A 63 -1.72 13.84 9.68
N ALA A 64 -1.76 15.10 9.28
CA ALA A 64 -1.30 15.53 7.96
C ALA A 64 0.23 15.42 7.84
N ARG A 65 0.72 14.94 6.69
CA ARG A 65 2.15 14.90 6.31
C ARG A 65 2.61 16.16 5.58
N ARG A 66 1.66 16.90 5.01
CA ARG A 66 1.86 18.14 4.26
C ARG A 66 0.60 19.00 4.33
N ALA A 67 0.65 20.21 3.78
CA ALA A 67 -0.57 20.98 3.55
C ALA A 67 -1.55 20.19 2.67
N ILE A 68 -2.83 20.24 3.02
CA ILE A 68 -3.94 19.57 2.32
C ILE A 68 -4.95 20.65 1.93
N SER A 69 -5.28 20.73 0.65
CA SER A 69 -6.20 21.75 0.15
C SER A 69 -7.65 21.36 0.45
N ALA A 70 -8.55 22.36 0.51
CA ALA A 70 -9.98 22.08 0.64
C ALA A 70 -10.47 21.25 -0.56
N GLY A 71 -11.19 20.16 -0.29
CA GLY A 71 -11.66 19.22 -1.30
C GLY A 71 -10.63 18.17 -1.74
N GLU A 72 -9.37 18.27 -1.30
CA GLU A 72 -8.37 17.24 -1.53
C GLU A 72 -8.67 15.99 -0.67
N GLU A 73 -8.59 14.81 -1.27
CA GLU A 73 -8.80 13.55 -0.54
C GLU A 73 -7.68 13.32 0.48
N VAL A 74 -8.04 12.95 1.71
CA VAL A 74 -7.08 12.52 2.73
C VAL A 74 -6.80 11.03 2.57
N THR A 75 -5.54 10.70 2.31
CA THR A 75 -5.07 9.33 2.07
C THR A 75 -3.98 8.92 3.06
N ILE A 76 -3.91 7.63 3.35
CA ILE A 76 -2.88 7.00 4.18
C ILE A 76 -2.17 5.87 3.42
N SER A 77 -1.08 5.34 3.98
CA SER A 77 -0.53 4.08 3.50
C SER A 77 -1.14 2.90 4.24
N TYR A 78 -1.56 1.87 3.51
CA TYR A 78 -1.95 0.57 4.06
C TYR A 78 -0.76 -0.38 4.16
N LEU A 79 0.37 0.04 3.57
CA LEU A 79 1.63 -0.67 3.57
C LEU A 79 2.52 -0.12 4.70
N PRO A 80 3.30 -0.98 5.37
CA PRO A 80 4.37 -0.50 6.24
C PRO A 80 5.40 0.29 5.43
N GLU A 81 6.16 1.15 6.11
CA GLU A 81 7.15 2.02 5.46
C GLU A 81 8.20 1.21 4.66
N SER A 82 8.60 0.03 5.16
CA SER A 82 9.51 -0.88 4.46
C SER A 82 8.97 -1.37 3.11
N GLU A 83 7.67 -1.63 3.01
CA GLU A 83 7.01 -2.03 1.77
C GLU A 83 6.74 -0.83 0.85
N LEU A 84 6.50 0.36 1.41
CA LEU A 84 6.40 1.58 0.61
C LEU A 84 7.69 1.86 -0.15
N LEU A 85 8.86 1.45 0.33
CA LEU A 85 10.13 1.64 -0.35
C LEU A 85 10.37 0.62 -1.48
N GLN A 86 9.55 -0.42 -1.58
CA GLN A 86 9.69 -1.46 -2.60
C GLN A 86 9.22 -1.00 -3.98
N PRO A 87 9.63 -1.67 -5.08
CA PRO A 87 9.16 -1.39 -6.44
C PRO A 87 7.64 -1.52 -6.64
N LEU A 88 7.14 -0.97 -7.75
CA LEU A 88 5.71 -0.93 -8.08
C LEU A 88 5.06 -2.32 -7.96
N ALA A 89 5.66 -3.34 -8.58
CA ALA A 89 5.12 -4.69 -8.58
C ALA A 89 4.95 -5.27 -7.17
N ARG A 90 5.95 -5.07 -6.29
CA ARG A 90 5.89 -5.52 -4.88
C ARG A 90 4.80 -4.77 -4.10
N ARG A 91 4.70 -3.44 -4.24
CA ARG A 91 3.65 -2.64 -3.59
C ARG A 91 2.25 -3.09 -4.02
N GLN A 92 2.02 -3.30 -5.32
CA GLN A 92 0.73 -3.80 -5.82
C GLN A 92 0.41 -5.20 -5.28
N ARG A 93 1.40 -6.09 -5.21
CA ARG A 93 1.24 -7.44 -4.66
C ARG A 93 0.79 -7.38 -3.20
N SER A 94 1.42 -6.54 -2.38
CA SER A 94 1.03 -6.34 -0.97
C SER A 94 -0.38 -5.77 -0.79
N LEU A 95 -0.90 -5.03 -1.77
CA LEU A 95 -2.24 -4.45 -1.72
C LEU A 95 -3.34 -5.41 -2.16
N THR A 96 -3.02 -6.54 -2.78
CA THR A 96 -4.01 -7.51 -3.30
C THR A 96 -5.00 -7.97 -2.22
N ARG A 97 -4.57 -8.08 -0.96
CA ARG A 97 -5.44 -8.44 0.18
C ARG A 97 -6.60 -7.47 0.42
N PHE A 98 -6.51 -6.24 -0.07
CA PHE A 98 -7.56 -5.23 0.05
C PHE A 98 -8.52 -5.22 -1.15
N GLY A 99 -8.30 -6.07 -2.16
CA GLY A 99 -9.22 -6.22 -3.28
C GLY A 99 -9.23 -5.05 -4.27
N PHE A 100 -8.17 -4.23 -4.33
CA PHE A 100 -8.05 -3.15 -5.30
C PHE A 100 -6.64 -3.07 -5.93
N GLN A 101 -6.55 -2.39 -7.08
CA GLN A 101 -5.29 -2.02 -7.71
C GLN A 101 -5.00 -0.53 -7.46
N CYS A 102 -3.84 -0.20 -6.90
CA CYS A 102 -3.50 1.18 -6.60
C CYS A 102 -3.18 1.96 -7.88
N ARG A 103 -3.82 3.13 -8.06
CA ARG A 103 -3.59 4.05 -9.19
C ARG A 103 -3.25 5.47 -8.71
N CYS A 104 -2.58 5.58 -7.56
CA CYS A 104 -2.11 6.86 -7.06
C CYS A 104 -1.01 7.43 -7.98
N GLU A 105 -0.74 8.74 -7.87
CA GLU A 105 0.29 9.45 -8.64
C GLU A 105 1.62 8.68 -8.73
N ARG A 106 2.13 8.17 -7.60
CA ARG A 106 3.38 7.39 -7.56
C ARG A 106 3.30 6.05 -8.30
N CYS A 107 2.14 5.40 -8.30
CA CYS A 107 1.95 4.15 -9.05
C CYS A 107 1.73 4.39 -10.54
N CYS A 108 1.34 5.59 -10.95
CA CYS A 108 1.17 5.97 -12.35
C CYS A 108 2.43 6.59 -12.97
N ALA A 109 3.26 7.26 -12.18
CA ALA A 109 4.48 7.92 -12.64
C ALA A 109 5.65 6.94 -12.81
N ASP A 110 5.74 5.94 -11.94
CA ASP A 110 6.76 4.88 -12.01
C ASP A 110 8.23 5.37 -12.09
N ASP A 111 8.47 6.52 -11.49
CA ASP A 111 9.65 7.37 -11.63
C ASP A 111 10.85 6.99 -10.75
N LEU A 112 10.72 5.94 -9.93
CA LEU A 112 11.75 5.52 -8.99
C LEU A 112 12.38 4.15 -9.32
N ARG A 113 11.98 3.54 -10.43
CA ARG A 113 12.59 2.30 -10.91
C ARG A 113 13.93 2.65 -11.54
N SER A 114 15.02 2.13 -10.97
CA SER A 114 16.37 2.33 -11.48
C SER A 114 17.26 1.16 -11.06
N PHE A 115 18.17 0.76 -11.94
CA PHE A 115 19.06 -0.38 -11.69
C PHE A 115 20.43 -0.11 -12.31
N ARG A 116 21.42 -0.91 -11.90
CA ARG A 116 22.77 -0.81 -12.45
C ARG A 116 22.84 -1.50 -13.81
N CYS A 117 23.29 -0.74 -14.79
CA CYS A 117 23.77 -1.26 -16.06
C CYS A 117 25.04 -2.11 -15.84
N THR A 118 25.38 -2.95 -16.82
CA THR A 118 26.67 -3.67 -16.87
C THR A 118 27.87 -2.71 -16.83
N CYS A 119 27.71 -1.48 -17.34
CA CYS A 119 28.71 -0.42 -17.24
C CYS A 119 28.73 0.32 -15.90
N GLN A 120 27.96 -0.13 -14.90
CA GLN A 120 27.79 0.45 -13.56
C GLN A 120 27.03 1.79 -13.48
N ALA A 121 26.70 2.42 -14.61
CA ALA A 121 25.82 3.58 -14.63
C ALA A 121 24.35 3.19 -14.35
N LEU A 122 23.52 4.20 -14.07
CA LEU A 122 22.11 4.02 -13.79
C LEU A 122 21.33 3.83 -15.10
N VAL A 123 20.42 2.87 -15.10
CA VAL A 123 19.41 2.73 -16.15
C VAL A 123 18.15 3.43 -15.69
N GLU A 124 17.60 4.28 -16.55
CA GLU A 124 16.42 5.08 -16.29
C GLU A 124 15.41 4.93 -17.42
N TYR A 125 14.14 5.13 -17.10
CA TYR A 125 13.08 5.18 -18.11
C TYR A 125 13.05 6.58 -18.74
N ARG A 126 13.49 6.68 -19.99
CA ARG A 126 13.53 7.92 -20.76
C ARG A 126 13.06 7.64 -22.19
N ASP A 127 12.32 8.57 -22.78
CA ASP A 127 11.83 8.46 -24.17
C ASP A 127 11.02 7.17 -24.47
N GLY A 128 10.28 6.66 -23.47
CA GLY A 128 9.44 5.46 -23.62
C GLY A 128 10.19 4.12 -23.51
N GLY A 129 11.42 4.10 -23.00
CA GLY A 129 12.15 2.86 -22.75
C GLY A 129 13.23 2.97 -21.67
N TRP A 130 13.69 1.82 -21.18
CA TRP A 130 14.79 1.73 -20.23
C TRP A 130 16.12 1.87 -20.96
N GLN A 131 16.88 2.91 -20.64
CA GLN A 131 18.14 3.21 -21.32
C GLN A 131 19.23 3.70 -20.36
N CYS A 132 20.46 3.33 -20.70
CA CYS A 132 21.67 3.75 -20.01
C CYS A 132 22.46 4.74 -20.88
N ASP A 133 23.18 5.68 -20.25
CA ASP A 133 24.05 6.63 -20.96
C ASP A 133 25.18 5.97 -21.77
N CYS A 134 25.49 4.69 -21.53
CA CYS A 134 26.44 3.92 -22.36
C CYS A 134 25.86 3.43 -23.71
N GLY A 135 24.57 3.69 -23.96
CA GLY A 135 23.87 3.29 -25.19
C GLY A 135 23.11 1.97 -25.11
N LEU A 136 23.22 1.22 -24.00
CA LEU A 136 22.43 0.01 -23.79
C LEU A 136 20.96 0.35 -23.51
N ARG A 137 20.07 -0.45 -24.09
CA ARG A 137 18.63 -0.43 -23.88
C ARG A 137 18.21 -1.76 -23.28
N TYR A 138 17.19 -1.70 -22.44
CA TYR A 138 16.70 -2.87 -21.72
C TYR A 138 15.19 -3.02 -21.95
N SER A 139 14.72 -4.26 -22.03
CA SER A 139 13.30 -4.58 -22.13
C SER A 139 12.62 -4.51 -20.76
N GLU A 140 11.29 -4.37 -20.72
CA GLU A 140 10.53 -4.40 -19.47
C GLU A 140 10.72 -5.75 -18.74
N GLU A 141 10.86 -6.85 -19.48
CA GLU A 141 11.12 -8.18 -18.93
C GLU A 141 12.49 -8.27 -18.25
N GLU A 142 13.53 -7.69 -18.84
CA GLU A 142 14.87 -7.63 -18.24
C GLU A 142 14.84 -6.83 -16.94
N ILE A 143 14.05 -5.75 -16.89
CA ILE A 143 13.90 -4.92 -15.68
C ILE A 143 13.19 -5.71 -14.61
N GLN A 144 12.08 -6.35 -14.99
CA GLN A 144 11.27 -7.12 -14.06
C GLN A 144 12.06 -8.25 -13.42
N GLN A 145 12.92 -8.91 -14.20
CA GLN A 145 13.84 -9.92 -13.67
C GLN A 145 14.72 -9.30 -12.57
N VAL A 146 15.41 -8.20 -12.84
CA VAL A 146 16.28 -7.52 -11.86
C VAL A 146 15.51 -7.14 -10.60
N GLU A 147 14.29 -6.63 -10.72
CA GLU A 147 13.44 -6.28 -9.58
C GLU A 147 12.99 -7.47 -8.74
N ASP A 148 12.87 -8.65 -9.34
CA ASP A 148 12.47 -9.85 -8.62
C ASP A 148 13.60 -10.44 -7.77
N TRP A 149 14.86 -10.10 -8.06
CA TRP A 149 16.04 -10.49 -7.25
C TRP A 149 16.28 -9.61 -6.01
N VAL A 150 15.50 -8.53 -5.85
CA VAL A 150 15.53 -7.61 -4.69
C VAL A 150 14.31 -7.85 -3.79
#